data_AF-A0A2D4IRD5-F1
#
_entry.id   AF-A0A2D4IRD5-F1
#
_cell.length_a   1.000
_cell.length_b   1.000
_cell.length_c   1.000
_cell.angle_alpha   90.00
_cell.angle_beta   90.00
_cell.angle_gamma   90.00
#
_symmetry.space_group_name_H-M   'P 1'
#
loop_
_entity.id
_entity.type
_entity.pdbx_description
1 polymer ?
#
loop_
_entity_poly.entity_id
_entity_poly.type
_entity_poly.pdbx_seq_one_letter_code
_entity_poly.pdbx_strand_id
1 'polypeptide(L)'
;ISTVLWLLIAVIQVIYFSVIYERFIEDKIRQFVDLCCMSNVSVFLLSERCFGYYIHGRSVHGHSDTNMEEMNMNLKREAENLCSQRGLLPNTDGQTFQISISSKMRQQYDKIHESLTRKHGPVRLLNSSATTFEQSTKAYHTMNKFLSSFIDHVHKETDYIIKDKLLLERILGMEFMEPIEKSIFYNDEGHSFSDILYYGNETTLLIFDITC
;
A
#
# COMPACT_ATOMS: atom_id res chain seq x y z
N ILE A 1 -37.40 -7.42 23.16
CA ILE A 1 -38.03 -7.01 21.87
C ILE A 1 -37.22 -5.89 21.21
N SER A 2 -37.01 -4.75 21.88
CA SER A 2 -36.19 -3.64 21.33
C SER A 2 -34.75 -4.05 20.98
N THR A 3 -34.04 -4.75 21.86
CA THR A 3 -32.66 -5.21 21.62
C THR A 3 -32.52 -6.15 20.42
N VAL A 4 -33.45 -7.12 20.32
CA VAL A 4 -33.51 -8.07 19.19
C VAL A 4 -33.77 -7.35 17.88
N LEU A 5 -34.63 -6.32 17.88
CA LEU A 5 -34.92 -5.51 16.69
C LEU A 5 -33.68 -4.73 16.24
N TRP A 6 -32.97 -4.07 17.17
CA TRP A 6 -31.74 -3.34 16.86
C TRP A 6 -30.64 -4.24 16.32
N LEU A 7 -30.45 -5.43 16.92
CA LEU A 7 -29.49 -6.41 16.43
C LEU A 7 -29.83 -6.87 15.01
N LEU A 8 -31.11 -7.11 14.73
CA LEU A 8 -31.58 -7.54 13.42
C LEU A 8 -31.35 -6.46 12.35
N ILE A 9 -31.62 -5.19 12.67
CA ILE A 9 -31.30 -4.06 11.80
C ILE A 9 -29.79 -3.99 11.52
N ALA A 10 -28.96 -4.13 12.56
CA ALA A 10 -27.52 -4.04 12.45
C ALA A 10 -26.95 -5.17 11.57
N VAL A 11 -27.45 -6.40 11.71
CA VAL A 11 -27.09 -7.53 10.84
C VAL A 11 -27.51 -7.27 9.39
N ILE A 12 -28.71 -6.75 9.15
CA ILE A 12 -29.16 -6.40 7.80
C ILE A 12 -28.24 -5.34 7.18
N GLN A 13 -27.86 -4.31 7.96
CA GLN A 13 -26.95 -3.27 7.51
C GLN A 13 -25.58 -3.83 7.12
N VAL A 14 -24.97 -4.66 7.98
CA VAL A 14 -23.68 -5.31 7.67
C VAL A 14 -23.78 -6.14 6.40
N ILE A 15 -24.82 -6.97 6.25
CA ILE A 15 -25.00 -7.78 5.03
C ILE A 15 -25.17 -6.89 3.80
N TYR A 16 -25.99 -5.84 3.88
CA TYR A 16 -26.20 -4.94 2.76
C TYR A 16 -24.91 -4.24 2.34
N PHE A 17 -24.17 -3.66 3.29
CA PHE A 17 -22.95 -2.93 2.97
C PHE A 17 -21.85 -3.87 2.46
N SER A 18 -21.53 -4.94 3.20
CA SER A 18 -20.41 -5.82 2.84
C SER A 18 -20.69 -6.70 1.61
N VAL A 19 -21.94 -7.13 1.38
CA VAL A 19 -22.26 -8.05 0.26
C VAL A 19 -22.77 -7.32 -0.97
N ILE A 20 -23.55 -6.26 -0.80
CA ILE A 20 -24.19 -5.55 -1.92
C ILE A 20 -23.44 -4.28 -2.27
N TYR A 21 -23.27 -3.37 -1.31
CA TYR A 21 -22.73 -2.04 -1.58
C TYR A 21 -21.27 -2.09 -2.05
N GLU A 22 -20.40 -2.74 -1.29
CA GLU A 22 -18.97 -2.82 -1.62
C GLU A 22 -18.70 -3.60 -2.90
N ARG A 23 -19.52 -4.62 -3.19
CA ARG A 23 -19.31 -5.50 -4.33
C ARG A 23 -19.87 -4.96 -5.65
N PHE A 24 -20.97 -4.20 -5.60
CA PHE A 24 -21.70 -3.79 -6.81
C PHE A 24 -21.80 -2.28 -7.00
N ILE A 25 -21.59 -1.47 -5.96
CA ILE A 25 -21.74 -0.02 -6.03
C ILE A 25 -20.38 0.66 -5.96
N GLU A 26 -19.59 0.37 -4.92
CA GLU A 26 -18.37 1.12 -4.68
C GLU A 26 -17.25 0.28 -4.05
N ASP A 27 -16.17 0.11 -4.80
CA ASP A 27 -14.94 -0.56 -4.35
C ASP A 27 -13.88 0.49 -3.98
N LYS A 28 -13.90 0.95 -2.73
CA LYS A 28 -12.99 1.98 -2.22
C LYS A 28 -11.52 1.57 -2.29
N ILE A 29 -11.25 0.27 -2.11
CA ILE A 29 -9.89 -0.25 -2.07
C ILE A 29 -9.27 -0.21 -3.47
N ARG A 30 -10.02 -0.60 -4.51
CA ARG A 30 -9.57 -0.42 -5.90
C ARG A 30 -9.42 1.05 -6.29
N GLN A 31 -10.40 1.88 -5.92
CA GLN A 31 -10.32 3.33 -6.17
C GLN A 31 -9.06 3.96 -5.55
N PHE A 32 -8.62 3.49 -4.39
CA PHE A 32 -7.39 3.95 -3.77
C PHE A 32 -6.15 3.57 -4.60
N VAL A 33 -6.08 2.34 -5.12
CA VAL A 33 -5.01 1.92 -6.03
C VAL A 33 -5.02 2.74 -7.31
N ASP A 34 -6.20 2.97 -7.91
CA ASP A 34 -6.35 3.82 -9.09
C ASP A 34 -5.86 5.25 -8.83
N LEU A 35 -6.20 5.82 -7.67
CA LEU A 35 -5.75 7.14 -7.26
C LEU A 35 -4.23 7.22 -7.13
N CYS A 36 -3.60 6.20 -6.54
CA CYS A 36 -2.14 6.08 -6.48
C CYS A 36 -1.52 6.13 -7.88
N CYS A 37 -2.09 5.40 -8.84
CA CYS A 37 -1.60 5.34 -10.22
C CYS A 37 -1.78 6.67 -10.95
N MET A 38 -2.96 7.27 -10.87
CA MET A 38 -3.26 8.56 -11.50
C MET A 38 -2.40 9.67 -10.93
N SER A 39 -2.07 9.60 -9.63
CA SER A 39 -1.21 10.57 -8.94
C SER A 39 0.29 10.28 -9.10
N ASN A 40 0.67 9.19 -9.76
CA ASN A 40 2.05 8.72 -9.89
C ASN A 40 2.76 8.50 -8.53
N VAL A 41 2.04 7.97 -7.54
CA VAL A 41 2.53 7.74 -6.17
C VAL A 41 2.49 6.25 -5.85
N SER A 42 3.65 5.66 -5.60
CA SER A 42 3.75 4.30 -5.03
C SER A 42 3.75 4.34 -3.51
N VAL A 43 3.12 3.34 -2.88
CA VAL A 43 2.98 3.25 -1.43
C VAL A 43 3.72 2.02 -0.93
N PHE A 44 4.66 2.22 -0.01
CA PHE A 44 5.42 1.14 0.63
C PHE A 44 5.13 1.15 2.13
N LEU A 45 4.55 0.07 2.63
CA LEU A 45 4.04 -0.05 4.00
C LEU A 45 4.66 -1.27 4.66
N LEU A 46 5.10 -1.12 5.90
CA LEU A 46 5.55 -2.24 6.74
C LEU A 46 4.61 -2.32 7.95
N SER A 47 3.79 -3.37 8.02
CA SER A 47 2.99 -3.69 9.21
C SER A 47 3.87 -4.28 10.30
N GLU A 48 4.88 -5.06 9.90
CA GLU A 48 5.81 -5.75 10.77
C GLU A 48 7.25 -5.39 10.42
N ARG A 49 8.22 -5.96 11.16
CA ARG A 49 9.64 -5.64 10.93
C ARG A 49 10.10 -5.93 9.50
N CYS A 50 9.72 -7.05 8.92
CA CYS A 50 10.15 -7.42 7.56
C CYS A 50 8.98 -7.77 6.65
N PHE A 51 7.75 -7.47 7.07
CA PHE A 51 6.54 -7.81 6.33
C PHE A 51 5.62 -6.60 6.21
N GLY A 52 4.92 -6.52 5.10
CA GLY A 52 3.93 -5.48 4.85
C GLY A 52 3.42 -5.54 3.42
N TYR A 53 3.18 -4.37 2.83
CA TYR A 53 2.49 -4.25 1.55
C TYR A 53 3.14 -3.19 0.66
N TYR A 54 3.06 -3.41 -0.64
CA TYR A 54 3.48 -2.45 -1.65
C TYR A 54 2.37 -2.25 -2.67
N ILE A 55 2.07 -0.98 -2.95
CA ILE A 55 1.15 -0.55 -4.01
C ILE A 55 1.98 0.18 -5.05
N HIS A 56 2.03 -0.39 -6.24
CA HIS A 56 2.68 0.17 -7.39
C HIS A 56 1.77 1.19 -8.06
N GLY A 57 2.05 2.47 -7.83
CA GLY A 57 1.29 3.59 -8.39
C GLY A 57 2.06 4.39 -9.43
N ARG A 58 2.99 3.77 -10.18
CA ARG A 58 3.69 4.47 -11.26
C ARG A 58 2.72 4.70 -12.42
N SER A 59 2.49 5.95 -12.78
CA SER A 59 1.63 6.31 -13.91
C SER A 59 2.26 5.86 -15.24
N VAL A 60 1.43 5.37 -16.16
CA VAL A 60 1.85 5.01 -17.51
C VAL A 60 2.02 6.25 -18.41
N HIS A 61 1.55 7.43 -17.97
CA HIS A 61 1.55 8.67 -18.75
C HIS A 61 2.74 9.59 -18.45
N GLY A 62 3.71 9.15 -17.63
CA GLY A 62 4.96 9.86 -17.36
C GLY A 62 4.82 11.13 -16.49
N HIS A 63 3.65 11.77 -16.48
CA HIS A 63 3.29 12.93 -15.66
C HIS A 63 1.84 12.82 -15.20
N SER A 64 1.58 13.21 -13.96
CA SER A 64 0.25 13.18 -13.32
C SER A 64 -0.43 14.55 -13.21
N ASP A 65 0.36 15.63 -13.17
CA ASP A 65 -0.13 17.01 -13.06
C ASP A 65 -0.52 17.55 -14.44
N THR A 66 -1.69 17.14 -14.93
CA THR A 66 -2.21 17.56 -16.25
C THR A 66 -3.58 18.20 -16.13
N ASN A 67 -4.01 18.90 -17.18
CA ASN A 67 -5.36 19.47 -17.22
C ASN A 67 -6.41 18.37 -17.49
N MET A 68 -7.68 18.70 -17.29
CA MET A 68 -8.78 17.73 -17.42
C MET A 68 -8.94 17.17 -18.84
N GLU A 69 -8.59 17.95 -19.86
CA GLU A 69 -8.65 17.50 -21.26
C GLU A 69 -7.59 16.43 -21.54
N GLU A 70 -6.36 16.66 -21.10
CA GLU A 70 -5.25 15.73 -21.22
C GLU A 70 -5.50 14.46 -20.39
N MET A 71 -6.01 14.60 -19.17
CA MET A 71 -6.43 13.47 -18.34
C MET A 71 -7.50 12.63 -19.06
N ASN A 72 -8.52 13.25 -19.64
CA ASN A 72 -9.56 12.54 -20.39
C ASN A 72 -8.99 11.82 -21.63
N MET A 73 -8.03 12.43 -22.33
CA MET A 73 -7.35 11.80 -23.46
C MET A 73 -6.52 10.59 -23.00
N ASN A 74 -5.82 10.70 -21.87
CA ASN A 74 -5.05 9.62 -21.27
C ASN A 74 -5.93 8.43 -20.90
N LEU A 75 -7.08 8.68 -20.27
CA LEU A 75 -8.08 7.65 -19.94
C LEU A 75 -8.65 6.96 -21.18
N LYS A 76 -8.91 7.71 -22.27
CA LYS A 76 -9.34 7.12 -23.55
C LYS A 76 -8.28 6.19 -24.13
N ARG A 77 -7.01 6.59 -24.08
CA ARG A 77 -5.90 5.75 -24.56
C ARG A 77 -5.77 4.47 -23.74
N GLU A 78 -5.99 4.52 -22.44
CA GLU A 78 -6.05 3.32 -21.60
C GLU A 78 -7.21 2.41 -22.00
N ALA A 79 -8.42 2.95 -22.17
CA ALA A 79 -9.60 2.19 -22.59
C ALA A 79 -9.42 1.53 -23.97
N GLU A 80 -8.67 2.17 -24.88
CA GLU A 80 -8.35 1.66 -26.21
C GLU A 80 -7.07 0.78 -26.24
N ASN A 81 -6.45 0.51 -25.09
CA ASN A 81 -5.18 -0.23 -24.96
C ASN A 81 -4.02 0.37 -25.80
N LEU A 82 -3.97 1.70 -25.92
CA LEU A 82 -2.96 2.47 -26.65
C LEU A 82 -1.81 2.97 -25.75
N CYS A 83 -1.63 2.35 -24.58
CA CYS A 83 -0.56 2.62 -23.62
C CYS A 83 -0.05 1.31 -23.00
N SER A 84 1.06 1.40 -22.27
CA SER A 84 1.56 0.27 -21.49
C SER A 84 0.60 -0.08 -20.36
N GLN A 85 0.68 -1.32 -19.88
CA GLN A 85 -0.05 -1.77 -18.69
C GLN A 85 0.50 -1.14 -17.41
N ARG A 86 -0.35 -1.09 -16.37
CA ARG A 86 -0.05 -0.37 -15.12
C ARG A 86 0.71 -1.20 -14.07
N GLY A 87 0.96 -2.49 -14.33
CA GLY A 87 1.60 -3.37 -13.36
C GLY A 87 3.09 -3.09 -13.17
N LEU A 88 3.62 -3.61 -12.05
CA LEU A 88 5.04 -3.46 -11.70
C LEU A 88 5.97 -4.15 -12.70
N LEU A 89 5.55 -5.30 -13.24
CA LEU A 89 6.28 -5.99 -14.30
C LEU A 89 5.80 -5.54 -15.68
N PRO A 90 6.69 -5.49 -16.69
CA PRO A 90 6.31 -5.17 -18.06
C PRO A 90 5.19 -6.10 -18.56
N ASN A 91 4.17 -5.52 -19.19
CA ASN A 91 3.01 -6.24 -19.74
C ASN A 91 2.18 -7.01 -18.70
N THR A 92 2.16 -6.55 -17.45
CA THR A 92 1.29 -7.08 -16.40
C THR A 92 0.41 -5.97 -15.83
N ASP A 93 -0.69 -6.35 -15.17
CA ASP A 93 -1.61 -5.42 -14.51
C ASP A 93 -1.50 -5.49 -12.98
N GLY A 94 -0.60 -6.32 -12.44
CA GLY A 94 -0.45 -6.52 -11.00
C GLY A 94 0.16 -5.29 -10.33
N GLN A 95 -0.62 -4.63 -9.48
CA GLN A 95 -0.21 -3.38 -8.81
C GLN A 95 -0.06 -3.52 -7.30
N THR A 96 -0.66 -4.54 -6.69
CA THR A 96 -0.68 -4.74 -5.24
C THR A 96 0.09 -5.98 -4.86
N PHE A 97 0.91 -5.86 -3.83
CA PHE A 97 1.81 -6.91 -3.39
C PHE A 97 1.85 -6.99 -1.86
N GLN A 98 1.85 -8.21 -1.34
CA GLN A 98 2.38 -8.44 0.00
C GLN A 98 3.89 -8.59 -0.10
N ILE A 99 4.64 -7.94 0.79
CA ILE A 99 6.10 -7.92 0.72
C ILE A 99 6.69 -8.56 1.96
N SER A 100 7.72 -9.37 1.72
CA SER A 100 8.62 -9.87 2.75
C SER A 100 10.03 -9.44 2.40
N ILE A 101 10.59 -8.49 3.15
CA ILE A 101 11.88 -7.86 2.82
C ILE A 101 13.04 -8.54 3.52
N SER A 102 14.18 -8.61 2.84
CA SER A 102 15.40 -9.17 3.43
C SER A 102 15.90 -8.33 4.60
N SER A 103 16.60 -8.98 5.54
CA SER A 103 17.19 -8.28 6.68
C SER A 103 18.14 -7.15 6.27
N LYS A 104 18.84 -7.28 5.13
CA LYS A 104 19.75 -6.26 4.60
C LYS A 104 18.98 -5.01 4.13
N MET A 105 17.92 -5.21 3.35
CA MET A 105 17.05 -4.11 2.92
C MET A 105 16.45 -3.40 4.14
N ARG A 106 15.95 -4.18 5.12
CA ARG A 106 15.40 -3.63 6.36
C ARG A 106 16.40 -2.80 7.16
N GLN A 107 17.65 -3.26 7.30
CA GLN A 107 18.70 -2.48 7.99
C GLN A 107 18.99 -1.13 7.31
N GLN A 108 19.00 -1.10 5.97
CA GLN A 108 19.18 0.14 5.22
C GLN A 108 17.98 1.09 5.40
N TYR A 109 16.76 0.55 5.33
CA TYR A 109 15.53 1.28 5.64
C TYR A 109 15.57 1.89 7.04
N ASP A 110 15.88 1.08 8.07
CA ASP A 110 15.94 1.51 9.47
C ASP A 110 16.99 2.60 9.67
N LYS A 111 18.16 2.51 9.04
CA LYS A 111 19.20 3.53 9.14
C LYS A 111 18.74 4.89 8.60
N ILE A 112 17.98 4.91 7.50
CA ILE A 112 17.41 6.14 6.94
C ILE A 112 16.28 6.63 7.85
N HIS A 113 15.40 5.73 8.32
CA HIS A 113 14.26 6.05 9.19
C HIS A 113 14.67 6.53 10.60
N GLU A 114 15.72 5.98 11.20
CA GLU A 114 16.27 6.46 12.47
C GLU A 114 16.86 7.86 12.34
N SER A 115 17.49 8.16 11.20
CA SER A 115 18.00 9.51 10.93
C SER A 115 16.87 10.55 10.83
N LEU A 116 15.67 10.11 10.42
CA LEU A 116 14.44 10.88 10.41
C LEU A 116 13.88 11.09 11.84
N THR A 117 13.78 10.02 12.63
CA THR A 117 13.07 10.02 13.92
C THR A 117 13.91 10.48 15.12
N ARG A 118 15.20 10.13 15.20
CA ARG A 118 16.07 10.46 16.36
C ARG A 118 16.29 11.95 16.55
N LYS A 119 16.03 12.77 15.53
CA LYS A 119 16.10 14.23 15.60
C LYS A 119 14.82 14.90 16.15
N HIS A 120 13.78 14.12 16.43
CA HIS A 120 12.51 14.58 17.02
C HIS A 120 12.36 14.24 18.52
N GLY A 121 13.43 13.81 19.20
CA GLY A 121 13.43 13.60 20.66
C GLY A 121 13.25 14.90 21.46
N PRO A 122 12.82 14.83 22.74
CA PRO A 122 12.50 16.03 23.51
C PRO A 122 13.75 16.85 23.82
N VAL A 123 13.62 18.15 23.55
CA VAL A 123 14.52 19.26 23.91
C VAL A 123 15.76 19.45 23.02
N ARG A 124 15.65 20.40 22.09
CA ARG A 124 16.56 21.54 22.07
C ARG A 124 15.81 22.81 21.67
N LEU A 125 15.76 23.75 22.62
CA LEU A 125 15.50 25.16 22.40
C LEU A 125 16.23 25.65 21.14
N LEU A 126 15.55 26.46 20.34
CA LEU A 126 16.12 27.38 19.34
C LEU A 126 16.76 26.75 18.09
N ASN A 127 16.11 25.80 17.42
CA ASN A 127 16.38 25.56 16.00
C ASN A 127 15.29 26.21 15.16
N SER A 128 15.68 27.16 14.30
CA SER A 128 14.80 27.86 13.37
C SER A 128 13.94 26.86 12.59
N SER A 129 12.63 27.08 12.54
CA SER A 129 11.65 26.22 11.84
C SER A 129 12.06 25.87 10.41
N ALA A 130 12.74 26.80 9.73
CA ALA A 130 13.31 26.61 8.40
C ALA A 130 14.34 25.45 8.35
N THR A 131 15.18 25.30 9.38
CA THR A 131 16.22 24.26 9.44
C THR A 131 15.65 22.86 9.69
N THR A 132 14.51 22.77 10.38
CA THR A 132 13.79 21.50 10.59
C THR A 132 13.08 21.06 9.30
N PHE A 133 12.42 22.00 8.60
CA PHE A 133 11.73 21.74 7.33
C PHE A 133 12.70 21.30 6.21
N GLU A 134 13.87 21.94 6.11
CA GLU A 134 14.87 21.56 5.12
C GLU A 134 15.42 20.14 5.39
N GLN A 135 15.57 19.77 6.67
CA GLN A 135 16.03 18.45 7.07
C GLN A 135 14.99 17.36 6.82
N SER A 136 13.72 17.59 7.12
CA SER A 136 12.63 16.65 6.80
C SER A 136 12.55 16.40 5.30
N THR A 137 12.70 17.45 4.49
CA THR A 137 12.69 17.38 3.03
C THR A 137 13.85 16.54 2.49
N LYS A 138 15.08 16.78 2.97
CA LYS A 138 16.26 15.99 2.56
C LYS A 138 16.11 14.51 2.86
N ALA A 139 15.57 14.19 4.04
CA ALA A 139 15.42 12.81 4.46
C ALA A 139 14.27 12.10 3.74
N TYR A 140 13.17 12.79 3.43
CA TYR A 140 12.14 12.33 2.49
C TYR A 140 12.72 11.97 1.12
N HIS A 141 13.50 12.88 0.51
CA HIS A 141 14.15 12.59 -0.77
C HIS A 141 15.13 11.42 -0.71
N THR A 142 15.84 11.27 0.42
CA THR A 142 16.76 10.15 0.64
C THR A 142 16.00 8.83 0.68
N MET A 143 14.88 8.78 1.42
CA MET A 143 14.04 7.58 1.49
C MET A 143 13.42 7.26 0.14
N ASN A 144 12.85 8.25 -0.56
CA ASN A 144 12.29 8.03 -1.90
C ASN A 144 13.35 7.52 -2.88
N LYS A 145 14.54 8.13 -2.90
CA LYS A 145 15.63 7.66 -3.77
C LYS A 145 16.03 6.21 -3.44
N PHE A 146 16.10 5.85 -2.17
CA PHE A 146 16.39 4.50 -1.73
C PHE A 146 15.30 3.51 -2.19
N LEU A 147 14.04 3.81 -1.92
CA LEU A 147 12.92 2.94 -2.31
C LEU A 147 12.77 2.82 -3.83
N SER A 148 12.90 3.93 -4.58
CA SER A 148 12.92 3.89 -6.05
C SER A 148 14.05 3.01 -6.57
N SER A 149 15.27 3.17 -6.03
CA SER A 149 16.43 2.33 -6.38
C SER A 149 16.19 0.84 -6.09
N PHE A 150 15.51 0.53 -4.99
CA PHE A 150 15.12 -0.83 -4.64
C PHE A 150 14.09 -1.41 -5.61
N ILE A 151 13.03 -0.67 -5.92
CA ILE A 151 11.98 -1.08 -6.87
C ILE A 151 12.52 -1.25 -8.29
N ASP A 152 13.43 -0.36 -8.71
CA ASP A 152 14.09 -0.39 -10.02
C ASP A 152 15.24 -1.44 -10.11
N HIS A 153 15.37 -2.34 -9.13
CA HIS A 153 16.37 -3.42 -9.10
C HIS A 153 17.84 -2.94 -9.25
N VAL A 154 18.17 -1.72 -8.81
CA VAL A 154 19.50 -1.11 -8.99
C VAL A 154 20.59 -1.87 -8.22
N HIS A 155 20.27 -2.36 -7.02
CA HIS A 155 21.22 -3.03 -6.14
C HIS A 155 20.89 -4.52 -5.97
N LYS A 156 21.74 -5.39 -6.55
CA LYS A 156 21.57 -6.86 -6.49
C LYS A 156 21.55 -7.45 -5.07
N GLU A 157 22.17 -6.75 -4.12
CA GLU A 157 22.31 -7.19 -2.73
C GLU A 157 21.04 -7.02 -1.88
N THR A 158 20.16 -6.11 -2.28
CA THR A 158 18.85 -5.87 -1.65
C THR A 158 17.69 -6.24 -2.54
N ASP A 159 17.98 -6.84 -3.70
CA ASP A 159 17.05 -7.21 -4.76
C ASP A 159 15.84 -8.04 -4.29
N TYR A 160 14.79 -8.05 -5.11
CA TYR A 160 13.57 -8.80 -4.85
C TYR A 160 13.15 -9.67 -6.03
N ILE A 161 12.29 -10.64 -5.74
CA ILE A 161 11.62 -11.48 -6.74
C ILE A 161 10.10 -11.36 -6.56
N ILE A 162 9.37 -11.49 -7.67
CA ILE A 162 7.92 -11.54 -7.65
C ILE A 162 7.48 -13.00 -7.78
N LYS A 163 6.54 -13.44 -6.95
CA LYS A 163 5.95 -14.77 -7.01
C LYS A 163 4.48 -14.78 -6.57
N ASP A 164 3.79 -15.87 -6.84
CA ASP A 164 2.48 -16.12 -6.26
C ASP A 164 2.59 -16.86 -4.93
N LYS A 165 1.66 -16.59 -4.02
CA LYS A 165 1.45 -17.43 -2.83
C LYS A 165 0.92 -18.79 -3.25
N LEU A 166 1.49 -19.85 -2.66
CA LEU A 166 0.95 -21.20 -2.76
C LEU A 166 -0.46 -21.25 -2.16
N LEU A 167 -1.30 -22.18 -2.63
CA LEU A 167 -2.67 -22.33 -2.11
C LEU A 167 -2.70 -22.48 -0.58
N LEU A 168 -1.76 -23.24 -0.02
CA LEU A 168 -1.70 -23.44 1.43
C LEU A 168 -1.24 -22.18 2.19
N GLU A 169 -0.35 -21.37 1.60
CA GLU A 169 0.04 -20.05 2.16
C GLU A 169 -1.15 -19.09 2.16
N ARG A 170 -1.98 -19.12 1.11
CA ARG A 170 -3.21 -18.32 1.01
C ARG A 170 -4.26 -18.75 2.05
N ILE A 171 -4.44 -20.06 2.25
CA ILE A 171 -5.44 -20.60 3.20
C ILE A 171 -5.02 -20.34 4.65
N LEU A 172 -3.74 -20.54 4.98
CA LEU A 172 -3.23 -20.36 6.34
C LEU A 172 -2.91 -18.90 6.67
N GLY A 173 -2.85 -18.01 5.68
CA GLY A 173 -2.48 -16.61 5.88
C GLY A 173 -1.02 -16.44 6.36
N MET A 174 -0.13 -17.36 5.99
CA MET A 174 1.27 -17.33 6.40
C MET A 174 2.22 -17.61 5.22
N GLU A 175 3.39 -17.00 5.23
CA GLU A 175 4.46 -17.29 4.28
C GLU A 175 5.32 -18.46 4.78
N PHE A 176 5.61 -19.43 3.92
CA PHE A 176 6.51 -20.54 4.26
C PHE A 176 7.98 -20.24 3.94
N MET A 177 8.24 -19.18 3.18
CA MET A 177 9.60 -18.80 2.79
C MET A 177 10.05 -17.55 3.52
N GLU A 178 11.18 -17.66 4.20
CA GLU A 178 11.89 -16.51 4.76
C GLU A 178 12.77 -15.84 3.67
N PRO A 179 12.78 -14.49 3.58
CA PRO A 179 13.60 -13.76 2.61
C PRO A 179 15.08 -13.72 3.04
N ILE A 180 15.77 -14.85 2.91
CA ILE A 180 17.17 -15.01 3.35
C ILE A 180 18.13 -14.22 2.46
N GLU A 181 18.02 -14.37 1.14
CA GLU A 181 18.93 -13.75 0.18
C GLU A 181 18.31 -12.54 -0.53
N LYS A 182 17.05 -12.68 -0.96
CA LYS A 182 16.28 -11.66 -1.68
C LYS A 182 14.96 -11.39 -0.98
N SER A 183 14.50 -10.16 -1.10
CA SER A 183 13.14 -9.80 -0.72
C SER A 183 12.14 -10.48 -1.67
N ILE A 184 10.90 -10.61 -1.24
CA ILE A 184 9.86 -11.34 -1.96
C ILE A 184 8.62 -10.47 -2.04
N PHE A 185 8.09 -10.32 -3.25
CA PHE A 185 6.85 -9.63 -3.55
C PHE A 185 5.86 -10.68 -3.99
N TYR A 186 4.83 -10.89 -3.17
CA TYR A 186 3.75 -11.80 -3.48
C TYR A 186 2.66 -11.04 -4.21
N ASN A 187 2.23 -11.50 -5.39
CA ASN A 187 1.07 -10.92 -6.06
C ASN A 187 -0.15 -10.97 -5.12
N ASP A 188 -0.81 -9.83 -4.94
CA ASP A 188 -1.96 -9.68 -4.07
C ASP A 188 -3.18 -9.22 -4.84
N GLU A 189 -3.91 -10.16 -5.42
CA GLU A 189 -5.15 -9.90 -6.17
C GLU A 189 -6.33 -9.49 -5.26
N GLY A 190 -6.23 -9.76 -3.96
CA GLY A 190 -7.30 -9.52 -2.99
C GLY A 190 -7.21 -8.17 -2.27
N HIS A 191 -6.20 -7.36 -2.58
CA HIS A 191 -5.94 -6.09 -1.90
C HIS A 191 -5.88 -6.23 -0.37
N SER A 192 -5.17 -7.25 0.11
CA SER A 192 -4.98 -7.56 1.54
C SER A 192 -4.33 -6.44 2.36
N PHE A 193 -3.78 -5.40 1.72
CA PHE A 193 -3.35 -4.18 2.42
C PHE A 193 -4.52 -3.43 3.09
N SER A 194 -5.76 -3.69 2.67
CA SER A 194 -6.98 -3.15 3.28
C SER A 194 -7.08 -3.44 4.78
N ASP A 195 -6.49 -4.56 5.24
CA ASP A 195 -6.39 -4.92 6.66
C ASP A 195 -5.66 -3.85 7.50
N ILE A 196 -4.60 -3.25 6.95
CA ILE A 196 -3.86 -2.15 7.62
C ILE A 196 -4.71 -0.88 7.71
N LEU A 197 -5.58 -0.66 6.73
CA LEU A 197 -6.47 0.50 6.69
C LEU A 197 -7.69 0.33 7.60
N TYR A 198 -7.77 -0.79 8.32
CA TYR A 198 -8.92 -1.19 9.13
C TYR A 198 -10.22 -1.30 8.34
N TYR A 199 -10.13 -1.47 7.02
CA TYR A 199 -11.28 -1.65 6.15
C TYR A 199 -11.90 -3.04 6.40
N GLY A 200 -13.24 -3.16 6.43
CA GLY A 200 -13.90 -4.44 6.68
C GLY A 200 -14.08 -4.79 8.17
N ASN A 201 -13.71 -3.90 9.10
CA ASN A 201 -13.84 -4.12 10.54
C ASN A 201 -15.22 -3.75 11.11
N GLU A 202 -16.22 -3.50 10.27
CA GLU A 202 -17.54 -3.01 10.69
C GLU A 202 -18.23 -4.01 11.63
N THR A 203 -18.05 -5.32 11.39
CA THR A 203 -18.60 -6.37 12.26
C THR A 203 -17.91 -6.37 13.63
N THR A 204 -16.60 -6.19 13.67
CA THR A 204 -15.84 -6.12 14.93
C THR A 204 -16.26 -4.91 15.77
N LEU A 205 -16.42 -3.75 15.11
CA LEU A 205 -16.91 -2.52 15.76
C LEU A 205 -18.34 -2.70 16.28
N LEU A 206 -19.21 -3.33 15.51
CA LEU A 206 -20.58 -3.62 15.92
C LEU A 206 -20.63 -4.57 17.13
N ILE A 207 -19.79 -5.61 17.16
CA ILE A 207 -19.71 -6.50 18.32
C ILE A 207 -19.21 -5.73 19.55
N PHE A 208 -18.19 -4.90 19.38
CA PHE A 208 -17.67 -4.05 20.46
C PHE A 208 -18.77 -3.16 21.04
N ASP A 209 -19.53 -2.45 20.20
CA ASP A 209 -20.63 -1.57 20.62
C ASP A 209 -21.79 -2.31 21.29
N ILE A 210 -22.02 -3.59 20.98
CA ILE A 210 -23.06 -4.40 21.60
C ILE A 210 -22.60 -5.00 22.95
N THR A 211 -21.30 -5.23 23.12
CA THR A 211 -20.74 -5.97 24.28
C THR A 211 -20.15 -5.07 25.36
N CYS A 212 -19.79 -3.82 25.03
CA CYS A 212 -19.31 -2.80 25.96
C CYS A 212 -20.45 -1.88 26.43
#